data_AF-A0A1Q6JUB1-F1
#
_entry.id   AF-A0A1Q6JUB1-F1
#
_cell.length_a   1.000
_cell.length_b   1.000
_cell.length_c   1.000
_cell.angle_alpha   90.00
_cell.angle_beta   90.00
_cell.angle_gamma   90.00
#
_symmetry.space_group_name_H-M   'P 1'
#
loop_
_entity.id
_entity.type
_entity.pdbx_description
1 polymer ?
#
loop_
_entity_poly.entity_id
_entity_poly.type
_entity_poly.pdbx_seq_one_letter_code
_entity_poly.pdbx_strand_id
1 'polypeptide(L)'
;MIELPKYSNQELLESLQEYQKEIIQELLVNNNEDEAIELWINANGPINNVNFGGTQEKNQLLKNFKIELCKLLSESPEYEEQVKEIKVYINLGKDAIISGLTLALAPKLGATAIIVVPLVVLAMMSISKVGVKAYCNTILNREENK
;
A
#
# COMPACT_ATOMS: atom_id res chain seq x y z
N MET A 1 9.38 14.20 2.55
CA MET A 1 9.05 12.81 2.22
C MET A 1 9.72 11.94 3.26
N ILE A 2 8.96 11.01 3.81
CA ILE A 2 9.44 10.05 4.80
C ILE A 2 10.53 9.18 4.14
N GLU A 3 11.65 9.02 4.81
CA GLU A 3 12.69 8.06 4.43
C GLU A 3 12.39 6.72 5.09
N LEU A 4 12.00 5.72 4.30
CA LEU A 4 11.76 4.37 4.80
C LEU A 4 13.06 3.53 4.73
N PRO A 5 13.35 2.71 5.75
CA PRO A 5 14.41 1.71 5.67
C PRO A 5 14.16 0.76 4.49
N LYS A 6 15.23 0.27 3.89
CA LYS A 6 15.15 -0.76 2.85
C LYS A 6 15.08 -2.13 3.50
N TYR A 7 14.09 -2.91 3.10
CA TYR A 7 13.94 -4.31 3.46
C TYR A 7 13.98 -5.15 2.19
N SER A 8 14.46 -6.39 2.31
CA SER A 8 14.33 -7.36 1.23
C SER A 8 12.86 -7.78 1.05
N ASN A 9 12.52 -8.26 -0.15
CA ASN A 9 11.17 -8.77 -0.42
C ASN A 9 10.80 -9.91 0.55
N GLN A 10 11.75 -10.78 0.91
CA GLN A 10 11.50 -11.87 1.83
C GLN A 10 11.16 -11.37 3.24
N GLU A 11 11.90 -10.39 3.77
CA GLU A 11 11.58 -9.77 5.05
C GLU A 11 10.19 -9.15 5.05
N LEU A 12 9.80 -8.47 3.97
CA LEU A 12 8.47 -7.85 3.88
C LEU A 12 7.35 -8.91 3.81
N LEU A 13 7.58 -10.04 3.13
CA LEU A 13 6.63 -11.16 3.09
C LEU A 13 6.40 -11.82 4.45
N GLU A 14 7.41 -11.84 5.33
CA GLU A 14 7.30 -12.40 6.69
C GLU A 14 6.36 -11.58 7.59
N SER A 15 5.99 -10.37 7.18
CA SER A 15 5.06 -9.50 7.92
C SER A 15 3.58 -9.84 7.62
N LEU A 16 3.34 -10.74 6.66
CA LEU A 16 2.00 -11.18 6.24
C LEU A 16 1.55 -12.41 7.02
N GLN A 17 0.23 -12.56 7.19
CA GLN A 17 -0.34 -13.83 7.64
C GLN A 17 -0.10 -14.92 6.58
N GLU A 18 0.03 -16.19 7.00
CA GLU A 18 0.46 -17.28 6.10
C GLU A 18 -0.34 -17.34 4.80
N TYR A 19 -1.67 -17.28 4.88
CA TYR A 19 -2.52 -17.31 3.67
C TYR A 19 -2.31 -16.08 2.76
N GLN A 20 -2.07 -14.89 3.33
CA GLN A 20 -1.79 -13.69 2.54
C GLN A 20 -0.43 -13.85 1.85
N LYS A 21 0.57 -14.37 2.57
CA LYS A 21 1.90 -14.62 2.05
C LYS A 21 1.87 -15.61 0.90
N GLU A 22 1.16 -16.73 1.02
CA GLU A 22 1.01 -17.73 -0.04
C GLU A 22 0.42 -17.10 -1.32
N ILE A 23 -0.68 -16.36 -1.19
CA ILE A 23 -1.33 -15.69 -2.33
C ILE A 23 -0.39 -14.66 -2.95
N ILE A 24 0.26 -13.82 -2.14
CA ILE A 24 1.15 -12.77 -2.64
C ILE A 24 2.38 -13.36 -3.32
N GLN A 25 2.94 -14.46 -2.80
CA GLN A 25 4.03 -15.18 -3.43
C GLN A 25 3.62 -15.72 -4.79
N GLU A 26 2.43 -16.32 -4.91
CA GLU A 26 1.90 -16.81 -6.19
C GLU A 26 1.72 -15.67 -7.20
N LEU A 27 1.18 -14.53 -6.76
CA LEU A 27 1.03 -13.35 -7.62
C LEU A 27 2.39 -12.85 -8.13
N LEU A 28 3.42 -12.84 -7.28
CA LEU A 28 4.76 -12.37 -7.63
C LEU A 28 5.57 -13.33 -8.52
N VAL A 29 5.09 -14.56 -8.77
CA VAL A 29 5.76 -15.50 -9.70
C VAL A 29 5.76 -14.96 -11.13
N ASN A 30 4.63 -14.38 -11.56
CA ASN A 30 4.42 -13.96 -12.95
C ASN A 30 4.19 -12.45 -13.10
N ASN A 31 4.12 -11.71 -12.00
CA ASN A 31 3.77 -10.30 -12.00
C ASN A 31 4.78 -9.51 -11.15
N ASN A 32 4.98 -8.24 -11.50
CA ASN A 32 5.71 -7.33 -10.62
C ASN A 32 4.83 -6.87 -9.44
N GLU A 33 5.42 -6.14 -8.50
CA GLU A 33 4.72 -5.68 -7.30
C GLU A 33 3.48 -4.82 -7.60
N ASP A 34 3.56 -3.91 -8.58
CA ASP A 34 2.45 -3.02 -8.92
C ASP A 34 1.29 -3.77 -9.59
N GLU A 35 1.59 -4.77 -10.42
CA GLU A 35 0.61 -5.70 -11.00
C GLU A 35 -0.01 -6.59 -9.92
N ALA A 36 0.79 -7.08 -8.96
CA ALA A 36 0.30 -7.87 -7.84
C ALA A 36 -0.66 -7.06 -6.94
N ILE A 37 -0.43 -5.75 -6.75
CA ILE A 37 -1.36 -4.86 -6.02
C ILE A 37 -2.72 -4.85 -6.74
N GLU A 38 -2.71 -4.68 -8.06
CA GLU A 38 -3.93 -4.66 -8.86
C GLU A 38 -4.69 -5.99 -8.78
N LEU A 39 -3.98 -7.11 -8.94
CA LEU A 39 -4.57 -8.45 -8.82
C LEU A 39 -5.13 -8.72 -7.41
N TRP A 40 -4.43 -8.30 -6.35
CA TRP A 40 -4.91 -8.47 -4.98
C TRP A 40 -6.19 -7.67 -4.71
N ILE A 41 -6.26 -6.41 -5.13
CA ILE A 41 -7.48 -5.59 -5.02
C ILE A 41 -8.63 -6.21 -5.82
N ASN A 42 -8.32 -6.72 -7.01
CA ASN A 42 -9.34 -7.33 -7.86
C ASN A 42 -9.91 -8.62 -7.24
N ALA A 43 -9.11 -9.37 -6.49
CA ALA A 43 -9.55 -10.58 -5.80
C ALA A 43 -10.23 -10.30 -4.45
N ASN A 44 -9.80 -9.27 -3.70
CA ASN A 44 -10.18 -9.09 -2.28
C ASN A 44 -10.79 -7.71 -1.94
N GLY A 45 -11.11 -6.86 -2.94
CA GLY A 45 -11.74 -5.56 -2.70
C GLY A 45 -13.07 -5.64 -1.93
N PRO A 46 -13.53 -4.54 -1.31
CA PRO A 46 -14.69 -4.55 -0.41
C PRO A 46 -15.93 -5.18 -1.06
N ILE A 47 -16.49 -6.19 -0.39
CA ILE A 47 -17.69 -6.94 -0.82
C ILE A 47 -18.98 -6.25 -0.37
N ASN A 48 -18.92 -5.36 0.63
CA ASN A 48 -20.09 -4.86 1.34
C ASN A 48 -20.26 -3.33 1.24
N ASN A 49 -20.84 -2.86 0.13
CA ASN A 49 -22.10 -2.10 0.09
C ASN A 49 -22.27 -1.37 -1.25
N VAL A 50 -23.35 -1.74 -1.95
CA VAL A 50 -24.05 -1.07 -3.07
C VAL A 50 -23.62 -1.40 -4.52
N ASN A 51 -24.24 -2.45 -5.06
CA ASN A 51 -24.83 -2.61 -6.41
C ASN A 51 -24.04 -2.25 -7.70
N PHE A 52 -23.94 -3.25 -8.60
CA PHE A 52 -23.84 -3.09 -10.07
C PHE A 52 -22.82 -2.04 -10.59
N GLY A 53 -21.51 -2.35 -10.51
CA GLY A 53 -20.45 -1.52 -11.09
C GLY A 53 -19.05 -2.17 -11.20
N GLY A 54 -19.00 -3.51 -11.23
CA GLY A 54 -17.90 -4.42 -10.81
C GLY A 54 -16.46 -4.29 -11.36
N THR A 55 -16.07 -3.18 -11.98
CA THR A 55 -14.66 -2.87 -12.34
C THR A 55 -14.26 -1.43 -12.02
N GLN A 56 -15.20 -0.48 -12.03
CA GLN A 56 -14.90 0.92 -11.74
C GLN A 56 -14.53 1.16 -10.27
N GLU A 57 -15.22 0.50 -9.33
CA GLU A 57 -14.94 0.64 -7.89
C GLU A 57 -13.58 0.07 -7.50
N LYS A 58 -13.16 -1.04 -8.10
CA LYS A 58 -11.86 -1.67 -7.88
C LYS A 58 -10.72 -0.79 -8.40
N ASN A 59 -10.89 -0.23 -9.59
CA ASN A 59 -9.97 0.76 -10.16
C ASN A 59 -9.88 2.01 -9.27
N GLN A 60 -11.01 2.44 -8.70
CA GLN A 60 -11.03 3.56 -7.76
C GLN A 60 -10.30 3.24 -6.46
N LEU A 61 -10.46 2.04 -5.90
CA LEU A 61 -9.74 1.62 -4.69
C LEU A 61 -8.23 1.58 -4.93
N LEU A 62 -7.78 1.01 -6.04
CA LEU A 62 -6.37 0.97 -6.43
C LEU A 62 -5.79 2.39 -6.56
N LYS A 63 -6.52 3.26 -7.26
CA LYS A 63 -6.15 4.67 -7.43
C LYS A 63 -6.05 5.37 -6.08
N ASN A 64 -7.08 5.26 -5.26
CA ASN A 64 -7.14 5.88 -3.94
C ASN A 64 -6.02 5.37 -3.04
N PHE A 65 -5.75 4.06 -3.02
CA PHE A 65 -4.66 3.48 -2.24
C PHE A 65 -3.32 4.12 -2.63
N LYS A 66 -2.99 4.19 -3.92
CA LYS A 66 -1.73 4.76 -4.40
C LYS A 66 -1.62 6.25 -4.06
N ILE A 67 -2.69 7.02 -4.23
CA ILE A 67 -2.72 8.46 -3.92
C ILE A 67 -2.56 8.68 -2.41
N GLU A 68 -3.36 8.02 -1.58
CA GLU A 68 -3.35 8.20 -0.13
C GLU A 68 -2.02 7.74 0.48
N LEU A 69 -1.44 6.64 0.00
CA LEU A 69 -0.09 6.22 0.38
C LEU A 69 0.92 7.33 0.05
N CYS A 70 0.85 7.90 -1.15
CA CYS A 70 1.80 8.94 -1.55
C CYS A 70 1.61 10.27 -0.84
N LYS A 71 0.38 10.66 -0.49
CA LYS A 71 0.14 11.81 0.38
C LYS A 71 0.77 11.60 1.76
N LEU A 72 0.54 10.43 2.36
CA LEU A 72 1.10 10.06 3.66
C LEU A 72 2.64 10.09 3.63
N LEU A 73 3.26 9.43 2.65
CA LEU A 73 4.71 9.38 2.51
C LEU A 73 5.33 10.72 2.10
N SER A 74 4.57 11.59 1.44
CA SER A 74 4.98 12.96 1.11
C SER A 74 4.76 13.96 2.24
N GLU A 75 4.26 13.50 3.39
CA GLU A 75 4.00 14.32 4.58
C GLU A 75 2.95 15.40 4.31
N SER A 76 1.89 15.07 3.55
CA SER A 76 0.76 15.96 3.35
C SER A 76 0.13 16.38 4.69
N PRO A 77 -0.35 17.64 4.84
CA PRO A 77 -0.85 18.16 6.12
C PRO A 77 -1.97 17.33 6.76
N GLU A 78 -2.82 16.68 5.94
CA GLU A 78 -3.90 15.80 6.42
C GLU A 78 -3.42 14.53 7.13
N TYR A 79 -2.11 14.25 7.09
CA TYR A 79 -1.46 13.10 7.71
C TYR A 79 -0.44 13.49 8.79
N GLU A 80 -0.43 14.75 9.27
CA GLU A 80 0.63 15.24 10.16
C GLU A 80 0.84 14.36 11.41
N GLU A 81 -0.24 13.91 12.04
CA GLU A 81 -0.19 13.04 13.23
C GLU A 81 0.35 11.65 12.89
N GLN A 82 -0.16 11.04 11.81
CA GLN A 82 0.26 9.71 11.36
C GLN A 82 1.73 9.72 10.90
N VAL A 83 2.19 10.81 10.29
CA VAL A 83 3.61 11.00 9.90
C VAL A 83 4.51 11.00 11.15
N LYS A 84 4.09 11.65 12.24
CA LYS A 84 4.85 11.64 13.50
C LYS A 84 4.96 10.23 14.06
N GLU A 85 3.86 9.47 14.05
CA GLU A 85 3.86 8.07 14.49
C GLU A 85 4.74 7.18 13.61
N ILE A 86 4.64 7.29 12.28
CA ILE A 86 5.45 6.52 11.35
C ILE A 86 6.95 6.78 11.56
N LYS A 87 7.35 8.04 11.81
CA LYS A 87 8.74 8.38 12.14
C LYS A 87 9.23 7.70 13.42
N VAL A 88 8.36 7.47 14.40
CA VAL A 88 8.68 6.65 15.58
C VAL A 88 8.80 5.17 15.18
N TYR A 89 7.85 4.66 14.41
CA TYR A 89 7.80 3.26 13.97
C TYR A 89 8.98 2.84 13.11
N ILE A 90 9.61 3.76 12.38
CA ILE A 90 10.85 3.51 11.62
C ILE A 90 11.93 2.90 12.51
N ASN A 91 12.04 3.35 13.76
CA ASN A 91 13.02 2.82 14.72
C ASN A 91 12.60 1.49 15.37
N LEU A 92 11.33 1.10 15.23
CA LEU A 92 10.78 -0.15 15.79
C LEU A 92 10.83 -1.31 14.79
N GLY A 93 10.92 -1.01 13.49
CA GLY A 93 11.11 -2.00 12.43
C GLY A 93 9.90 -2.19 11.51
N LYS A 94 10.04 -3.10 10.53
CA LYS A 94 9.11 -3.28 9.41
C LYS A 94 7.65 -3.48 9.84
N ASP A 95 7.41 -4.29 10.88
CA ASP A 95 6.05 -4.66 11.29
C ASP A 95 5.31 -3.45 11.87
N ALA A 96 6.03 -2.58 12.60
CA ALA A 96 5.48 -1.34 13.12
C ALA A 96 5.19 -0.34 12.00
N ILE A 97 6.09 -0.23 11.01
CA ILE A 97 5.87 0.63 9.83
C ILE A 97 4.65 0.17 9.05
N ILE A 98 4.56 -1.13 8.74
CA ILE A 98 3.43 -1.72 8.00
C ILE A 98 2.12 -1.50 8.75
N SER A 99 2.13 -1.69 10.08
CA SER A 99 0.96 -1.45 10.93
C SER A 99 0.53 0.01 10.92
N GLY A 100 1.47 0.95 11.07
CA GLY A 100 1.20 2.39 11.05
C GLY A 100 0.65 2.87 9.70
N LEU A 101 1.25 2.44 8.60
CA LEU A 101 0.77 2.73 7.25
C LEU A 101 -0.64 2.15 7.04
N THR A 102 -0.87 0.90 7.44
CA THR A 102 -2.18 0.25 7.32
C THR A 102 -3.25 0.99 8.12
N LEU A 103 -2.95 1.36 9.36
CA LEU A 103 -3.88 2.06 10.25
C LEU A 103 -4.24 3.45 9.71
N ALA A 104 -3.27 4.15 9.11
CA ALA A 104 -3.50 5.45 8.48
C ALA A 104 -4.36 5.34 7.20
N LEU A 105 -4.15 4.29 6.40
CA LEU A 105 -4.76 4.15 5.07
C LEU A 105 -6.13 3.47 5.10
N ALA A 106 -6.33 2.43 5.90
CA ALA A 106 -7.54 1.61 5.87
C ALA A 106 -8.84 2.42 6.04
N PRO A 107 -8.94 3.38 7.00
CA PRO A 107 -10.13 4.22 7.14
C PRO A 107 -10.39 5.12 5.92
N LYS A 108 -9.33 5.65 5.29
CA LYS A 108 -9.41 6.52 4.12
C LYS A 108 -9.89 5.78 2.87
N LEU A 109 -9.62 4.48 2.82
CA LEU A 109 -9.99 3.60 1.72
C LEU A 109 -11.35 2.92 1.93
N GLY A 110 -11.97 3.05 3.11
CA GLY A 110 -13.18 2.30 3.46
C GLY A 110 -12.96 0.77 3.42
N ALA A 111 -11.73 0.34 3.68
CA ALA A 111 -11.31 -1.06 3.58
C ALA A 111 -10.84 -1.61 4.93
N THR A 112 -10.86 -2.93 5.09
CA THR A 112 -10.36 -3.58 6.30
C THR A 112 -8.84 -3.69 6.27
N ALA A 113 -8.19 -3.72 7.44
CA ALA A 113 -6.74 -3.92 7.54
C ALA A 113 -6.26 -5.19 6.81
N ILE A 114 -7.07 -6.27 6.85
CA ILE A 114 -6.78 -7.53 6.15
C ILE A 114 -6.59 -7.33 4.64
N ILE A 115 -7.34 -6.41 4.02
CA ILE A 115 -7.19 -6.09 2.60
C ILE A 115 -5.99 -5.18 2.37
N VAL A 116 -5.72 -4.24 3.28
CA VAL A 116 -4.72 -3.17 3.10
C VAL A 116 -3.29 -3.60 3.42
N VAL A 117 -3.08 -4.51 4.38
CA VAL A 117 -1.73 -4.97 4.76
C VAL A 117 -0.93 -5.50 3.55
N PRO A 118 -1.48 -6.39 2.68
CA PRO A 118 -0.75 -6.85 1.50
C PRO A 118 -0.46 -5.75 0.47
N LEU A 119 -1.34 -4.74 0.36
CA LEU A 119 -1.10 -3.58 -0.50
C LEU A 119 0.11 -2.78 -0.03
N VAL A 120 0.19 -2.54 1.28
CA VAL A 120 1.31 -1.82 1.91
C VAL A 120 2.61 -2.60 1.72
N VAL A 121 2.59 -3.92 1.93
CA VAL A 121 3.77 -4.79 1.74
C VAL A 121 4.27 -4.75 0.30
N LEU A 122 3.40 -4.93 -0.69
CA LEU A 122 3.77 -4.84 -2.10
C LEU A 122 4.28 -3.45 -2.48
N ALA A 123 3.65 -2.39 -2.00
CA ALA A 123 4.12 -1.03 -2.25
C ALA A 123 5.49 -0.77 -1.60
N MET A 124 5.75 -1.29 -0.40
CA MET A 124 7.05 -1.21 0.26
C MET A 124 8.15 -1.98 -0.50
N MET A 125 7.82 -3.09 -1.16
CA MET A 125 8.75 -3.78 -2.06
C MET A 125 9.11 -2.89 -3.27
N SER A 126 8.12 -2.28 -3.93
CA SER A 126 8.36 -1.29 -5.00
C SER A 126 9.23 -0.14 -4.51
N ILE A 127 8.89 0.44 -3.36
CA ILE A 127 9.62 1.56 -2.75
C ILE A 127 11.06 1.16 -2.38
N SER A 128 11.31 -0.07 -1.94
CA SER A 128 12.66 -0.53 -1.61
C SER A 128 13.58 -0.57 -2.84
N LYS A 129 13.00 -0.79 -4.04
CA LYS A 129 13.72 -0.76 -5.33
C LYS A 129 14.00 0.66 -5.83
N VAL A 130 12.99 1.53 -5.82
CA VAL A 130 13.07 2.86 -6.51
C VAL A 130 13.16 4.06 -5.58
N GLY A 131 12.86 3.88 -4.29
CA GLY A 131 12.76 4.93 -3.28
C GLY A 131 11.39 5.65 -3.29
N VAL A 132 11.01 6.20 -2.13
CA VAL A 132 9.72 6.89 -1.92
C VAL A 132 9.48 7.99 -2.94
N LYS A 133 10.51 8.82 -3.21
CA LYS A 133 10.40 9.95 -4.15
C LYS A 133 10.08 9.51 -5.57
N ALA A 134 10.80 8.52 -6.11
CA ALA A 134 10.57 8.06 -7.47
C ALA A 134 9.22 7.34 -7.60
N TYR A 135 8.87 6.52 -6.60
CA TYR A 135 7.58 5.84 -6.55
C TYR A 135 6.42 6.84 -6.60
N CYS A 136 6.42 7.84 -5.72
CA CYS A 136 5.31 8.79 -5.64
C CYS A 136 5.24 9.79 -6.78
N ASN A 137 6.37 10.24 -7.33
CA ASN A 137 6.36 11.05 -8.53
C ASN A 137 5.70 10.32 -9.72
N THR A 138 5.93 9.00 -9.84
CA THR A 138 5.31 8.20 -10.90
C THR A 138 3.78 8.16 -10.77
N ILE A 139 3.25 8.17 -9.54
CA ILE A 139 1.81 8.13 -9.27
C ILE A 139 1.19 9.52 -9.43
N LEU A 140 1.75 10.54 -8.78
CA LEU A 140 1.19 11.89 -8.77
C LEU A 140 1.23 12.53 -10.16
N ASN A 141 2.32 12.36 -10.91
CA ASN A 141 2.43 12.90 -12.27
C ASN A 141 1.43 12.25 -13.25
N ARG A 142 0.99 11.00 -13.00
CA ARG A 142 -0.04 10.34 -13.83
C ARG A 142 -1.44 10.90 -13.59
N GLU A 143 -1.65 11.57 -12.45
CA GLU A 143 -2.92 12.19 -12.10
C GLU A 143 -3.01 13.64 -12.57
N GLU A 144 -1.89 14.38 -12.63
CA GLU A 144 -1.85 15.74 -13.17
C GLU A 144 -2.06 15.80 -14.70
N ASN A 145 -1.85 14.68 -15.41
CA ASN A 145 -1.96 14.58 -16.87
C ASN A 145 -3.28 13.94 -17.35
N LYS A 146 -4.30 13.84 -16.50
CA LYS A 146 -5.65 13.32 -16.82
C LYS A 146 -6.70 14.39 -16.62
#